data_AF-A0A661PN67-F1
#
_entry.id   AF-A0A661PN67-F1
#
_cell.length_a   1.000
_cell.length_b   1.000
_cell.length_c   1.000
_cell.angle_alpha   90.00
_cell.angle_beta   90.00
_cell.angle_gamma   90.00
#
_symmetry.space_group_name_H-M   'P 1'
#
loop_
_entity.id
_entity.type
_entity.pdbx_description
1 polymer ?
#
loop_
_entity_poly.entity_id
_entity_poly.type
_entity_poly.pdbx_seq_one_letter_code
_entity_poly.pdbx_strand_id
1 'polypeptide(L)' 'MLHLELTTRLKEGGELLGIRVLDHIIIGSGRYVSLADQGVIT' A
#
# COMPACT_ATOMS: atom_id res chain seq x y z
N MET A 1 -9.18 3.66 9.70
CA MET A 1 -9.17 2.18 9.86
C MET A 1 -9.38 1.45 8.52
N LEU A 2 -10.39 1.78 7.70
CA LEU A 2 -10.74 1.02 6.48
C LEU A 2 -9.60 0.84 5.44
N HIS A 3 -8.71 1.82 5.27
CA HIS A 3 -7.67 1.77 4.22
C HIS A 3 -6.52 0.79 4.52
N LEU A 4 -6.27 0.48 5.79
CA LEU A 4 -5.12 -0.36 6.17
C LEU A 4 -5.38 -1.82 5.83
N GLU A 5 -6.59 -2.32 6.09
CA GLU A 5 -6.97 -3.70 5.81
C GLU A 5 -6.94 -4.01 4.30
N LEU A 6 -7.39 -3.06 3.46
CA LEU A 6 -7.28 -3.19 2.01
C LEU A 6 -5.82 -3.29 1.56
N THR A 7 -4.95 -2.47 2.17
CA THR A 7 -3.51 -2.45 1.85
C THR A 7 -2.83 -3.77 2.26
N THR A 8 -3.17 -4.31 3.43
CA THR A 8 -2.67 -5.62 3.90
C THR A 8 -3.07 -6.74 2.96
N ARG A 9 -4.36 -6.83 2.58
CA ARG A 9 -4.84 -7.89 1.67
C ARG A 9 -4.23 -7.82 0.28
N LEU A 10 -3.98 -6.61 -0.22
CA LEU A 10 -3.27 -6.40 -1.49
C LEU A 10 -1.82 -6.87 -1.41
N LYS A 11 -1.11 -6.57 -0.31
CA LYS A 11 0.26 -7.05 -0.08
C LYS A 11 0.32 -8.57 -0.03
N GLU A 12 -0.53 -9.19 0.79
CA GLU A 12 -0.61 -10.65 0.94
C GLU A 12 -0.96 -11.35 -0.38
N GLY A 13 -1.91 -10.79 -1.15
CA GLY A 13 -2.25 -11.29 -2.48
C GLY A 13 -1.10 -11.19 -3.48
N GLY A 14 -0.32 -10.10 -3.43
CA GLY A 14 0.90 -9.94 -4.23
C GLY A 14 1.97 -10.98 -3.89
N GLU A 15 2.24 -11.18 -2.60
CA GLU A 15 3.19 -12.19 -2.11
C GLU A 15 2.81 -13.59 -2.57
N LEU A 16 1.52 -13.96 -2.50
CA LEU A 16 1.02 -15.25 -2.96
C LEU A 16 1.27 -15.47 -4.46
N LEU A 17 1.20 -14.40 -5.26
CA LEU A 17 1.43 -14.44 -6.71
C LEU A 17 2.90 -14.26 -7.09
N GLY A 18 3.81 -14.06 -6.12
CA GLY A 18 5.21 -13.73 -6.36
C GLY A 18 5.41 -12.32 -6.97
N ILE A 19 4.42 -11.44 -6.83
CA ILE A 19 4.43 -10.07 -7.36
C ILE A 19 4.55 -9.10 -6.18
N ARG A 20 5.69 -8.41 -6.09
CA ARG A 20 5.94 -7.45 -5.03
C ARG A 20 5.12 -6.17 -5.21
N VAL A 21 4.32 -5.81 -4.20
CA VAL A 21 3.68 -4.49 -4.12
C VAL A 21 4.73 -3.49 -3.66
N LEU A 22 5.11 -2.56 -4.53
CA LEU A 22 6.19 -1.59 -4.26
C LEU A 22 5.71 -0.44 -3.37
N ASP A 23 4.51 0.08 -3.61
CA ASP A 23 3.94 1.18 -2.85
C ASP A 23 2.42 1.25 -3.06
N HIS A 24 1.74 1.92 -2.13
CA HIS A 24 0.35 2.34 -2.24
C HIS A 24 0.31 3.85 -2.01
N ILE A 25 0.06 4.60 -3.08
CA ILE A 25 0.04 6.05 -3.07
C ILE A 25 -1.39 6.57 -2.94
N ILE A 26 -1.65 7.39 -1.93
CA ILE A 26 -2.93 8.09 -1.74
C ILE A 26 -2.77 9.51 -2.27
N ILE A 27 -3.61 9.92 -3.23
CA ILE A 27 -3.52 11.24 -3.90
C ILE A 27 -4.76 12.07 -3.55
N GLY A 28 -4.56 13.34 -3.17
CA GLY A 28 -5.66 14.27 -2.88
C GLY A 28 -5.18 15.70 -2.62
N SER A 29 -6.02 16.70 -2.92
CA SER A 29 -5.75 18.13 -2.66
C SER A 29 -4.38 18.63 -3.15
N GLY A 30 -3.93 18.16 -4.32
CA GLY A 30 -2.63 18.51 -4.89
C GLY A 30 -1.41 17.93 -4.16
N ARG A 31 -1.63 16.93 -3.30
CA ARG A 31 -0.60 16.23 -2.53
C ARG A 31 -0.73 14.72 -2.71
N TYR A 32 0.31 14.00 -2.32
CA TYR A 32 0.28 12.55 -2.22
C TYR A 32 0.89 12.10 -0.89
N VAL A 33 0.53 10.88 -0.48
CA VAL A 33 1.13 10.16 0.65
C VAL A 33 1.54 8.78 0.15
N SER A 34 2.81 8.41 0.32
CA SER A 34 3.33 7.06 0.08
C SER A 34 3.18 6.23 1.36
N LEU A 35 2.59 5.05 1.26
CA LEU A 35 2.51 4.12 2.40
C LEU A 35 3.83 3.35 2.60
N ALA A 36 4.64 3.19 1.55
CA ALA A 36 6.01 2.67 1.68
C ALA A 36 6.90 3.63 2.49
N ASP A 37 6.86 4.94 2.19
CA ASP A 37 7.66 5.95 2.92
C ASP A 37 7.24 6.07 4.40
N GLN A 38 5.99 5.75 4.71
CA GLN A 38 5.47 5.72 6.09
C GLN A 38 5.79 4.40 6.82
N GLY A 39 6.47 3.45 6.17
CA GLY A 39 6.81 2.14 6.75
C GLY A 39 5.60 1.20 6.91
N VAL A 40 4.47 1.52 6.25
CA VAL A 40 3.24 0.70 6.30
C VAL A 40 3.33 -0.45 5.31
N ILE A 41 4.00 -0.24 4.17
CA ILE A 41 4.38 -1.28 3.22
C ILE A 41 5.91 -1.42 3.26
N THR A 42 6.37 -2.66 3.24
CA THR A 42 7.79 -3.07 3.16
C THR A 42 7.92 -4.20 2.17
#